data_AF-A0A2K4IDV6-F1
#
_entry.id   AF-A0A2K4IDV6-F1
#
_cell.length_a   1.000
_cell.length_b   1.000
_cell.length_c   1.000
_cell.angle_alpha   90.00
_cell.angle_beta   90.00
_cell.angle_gamma   90.00
#
_symmetry.space_group_name_H-M   'P 1'
#
loop_
_entity.id
_entity.type
_entity.pdbx_description
1 polymer ?
#
loop_
_entity_poly.entity_id
_entity_poly.type
_entity_poly.pdbx_seq_one_letter_code
_entity_poly.pdbx_strand_id
1 'polypeptide(L)'
;MGFRELSDDMDALVLDGLGDMATVGGREIAGFFSAPWLQPRMGRINTAMREPQFEIRVVDAAGVEPGQLVVVDLAKQDGGGQYDLVKLEPDGSGWVALILRAKA
;
A
#
# COMPACT_ATOMS: atom_id res chain seq x y z
N MET A 1 0.43 27.42 13.23
CA MET A 1 0.50 26.21 12.40
C MET A 1 1.59 26.39 11.38
N GLY A 2 2.62 25.55 11.43
CA GLY A 2 3.64 25.47 10.39
C GLY A 2 3.13 24.72 9.17
N PHE A 3 3.83 24.85 8.03
CA PHE A 3 3.51 24.13 6.80
C PHE A 3 3.37 22.61 7.00
N ARG A 4 4.26 22.02 7.82
CA ARG A 4 4.25 20.57 8.11
C ARG A 4 2.98 20.12 8.83
N GLU A 5 2.57 20.85 9.86
CA GLU A 5 1.35 20.55 10.61
C GLU A 5 0.11 20.59 9.70
N LEU A 6 0.03 21.60 8.83
CA LEU A 6 -1.10 21.70 7.87
C LEU A 6 -1.10 20.57 6.83
N SER A 7 0.09 20.15 6.38
CA SER A 7 0.21 19.02 5.45
C SER A 7 -0.20 17.70 6.11
N ASP A 8 0.19 17.47 7.37
CA ASP A 8 -0.20 16.28 8.12
C ASP A 8 -1.72 16.24 8.37
N ASP A 9 -2.32 17.39 8.72
CA ASP A 9 -3.78 17.50 8.89
C ASP A 9 -4.53 17.21 7.58
N MET A 10 -4.02 17.71 6.45
CA MET A 10 -4.58 17.43 5.13
C MET A 10 -4.47 15.94 4.78
N ASP A 11 -3.29 15.34 4.95
CA ASP A 11 -3.05 13.92 4.65
C ASP A 11 -3.96 13.03 5.51
N ALA A 12 -4.15 13.36 6.80
CA ALA A 12 -5.06 12.67 7.69
C ALA A 12 -6.53 12.74 7.21
N LEU A 13 -6.98 13.91 6.76
CA LEU A 13 -8.35 14.07 6.24
C LEU A 13 -8.57 13.29 4.93
N VAL A 14 -7.56 13.26 4.06
CA VAL A 14 -7.64 12.49 2.81
C VAL A 14 -7.68 10.99 3.11
N LEU A 15 -6.88 10.50 4.06
CA LEU A 15 -6.92 9.09 4.48
C LEU A 15 -8.26 8.72 5.14
N ASP A 16 -8.83 9.59 5.96
CA ASP A 16 -10.14 9.35 6.59
C ASP A 16 -11.27 9.23 5.54
N GLY A 17 -11.22 10.05 4.49
CA GLY A 17 -12.27 10.07 3.47
C GLY A 17 -12.08 9.08 2.31
N LEU A 18 -10.83 8.78 1.94
CA LEU A 18 -10.49 8.04 0.70
C LEU A 18 -9.52 6.88 0.93
N GLY A 19 -9.01 6.69 2.14
CA GLY A 19 -8.03 5.65 2.44
C GLY A 19 -8.63 4.25 2.41
N ASP A 20 -7.81 3.32 1.94
CA ASP A 20 -8.02 1.89 2.08
C ASP A 20 -7.48 1.41 3.43
N MET A 21 -8.10 0.39 4.01
CA MET A 21 -7.65 -0.22 5.25
C MET A 21 -6.84 -1.50 4.97
N ALA A 22 -5.73 -1.67 5.68
CA ALA A 22 -5.01 -2.93 5.68
C ALA A 22 -4.54 -3.32 7.08
N THR A 23 -4.48 -4.62 7.35
CA THR A 23 -3.82 -5.16 8.54
C THR A 23 -2.40 -5.59 8.19
N VAL A 24 -1.40 -4.95 8.80
CA VAL A 24 0.03 -5.26 8.62
C VAL A 24 0.61 -5.72 9.95
N GLY A 25 1.09 -6.96 10.02
CA GLY A 25 1.67 -7.48 11.27
C GLY A 25 0.71 -7.43 12.47
N GLY A 26 -0.60 -7.51 12.22
CA GLY A 26 -1.65 -7.43 13.25
C GLY A 26 -2.08 -6.00 13.65
N ARG A 27 -1.57 -4.97 12.99
CA ARG A 27 -2.00 -3.57 13.17
C ARG A 27 -2.81 -3.10 11.98
N GLU A 28 -3.92 -2.42 12.25
CA GLU A 28 -4.67 -1.72 11.21
C GLU A 28 -3.95 -0.42 10.82
N ILE A 29 -3.77 -0.23 9.52
CA ILE A 29 -3.09 0.93 8.93
C ILE A 29 -3.94 1.40 7.75
N ALA A 30 -4.23 2.70 7.72
CA ALA A 30 -4.85 3.35 6.58
C ALA A 30 -3.79 3.71 5.52
N GLY A 31 -4.12 3.58 4.25
CA GLY A 31 -3.22 3.85 3.14
C GLY A 31 -3.94 3.87 1.81
N PHE A 32 -3.19 3.74 0.71
CA PHE A 32 -3.76 3.63 -0.62
C PHE A 32 -3.24 2.37 -1.31
N PHE A 33 -4.16 1.50 -1.72
CA PHE A 33 -3.84 0.31 -2.47
C PHE A 33 -3.80 0.59 -3.97
N SER A 34 -2.75 0.10 -4.64
CA SER A 34 -2.67 0.12 -6.09
C SER A 34 -2.15 -1.22 -6.61
N ALA A 35 -3.02 -1.95 -7.29
CA ALA A 35 -2.64 -3.11 -8.08
C ALA A 35 -2.81 -2.79 -9.57
N PRO A 36 -1.76 -2.91 -10.40
CA PRO A 36 -1.92 -2.77 -11.84
C PRO A 36 -2.84 -3.87 -12.34
N TRP A 37 -3.93 -3.48 -12.99
CA TRP A 37 -5.00 -4.38 -13.41
C TRP A 37 -4.46 -5.54 -14.26
N LEU A 38 -4.81 -6.73 -13.78
CA LEU A 38 -4.30 -8.03 -14.21
C LEU A 38 -4.90 -8.42 -15.58
N GLN A 39 -4.21 -8.13 -16.70
CA GLN A 39 -4.29 -9.01 -17.86
C GLN A 39 -3.04 -8.93 -18.75
N PRO A 40 -2.18 -9.97 -18.76
CA PRO A 40 -1.15 -10.06 -19.79
C PRO A 40 -1.84 -10.19 -21.15
N ARG A 41 -1.56 -9.26 -22.07
CA ARG A 41 -1.98 -9.39 -23.47
C ARG A 41 -1.25 -10.60 -24.05
N MET A 42 -1.97 -11.69 -24.29
CA MET A 42 -1.46 -12.89 -24.97
C MET A 42 -0.93 -12.47 -26.35
N GLY A 43 0.39 -12.37 -26.48
CA GLY A 43 1.05 -11.91 -27.69
C GLY A 43 2.27 -11.03 -27.42
N ARG A 44 3.42 -11.67 -27.20
CA ARG A 44 4.79 -11.17 -27.48
C ARG A 44 5.38 -9.96 -26.73
N ILE A 45 4.80 -9.43 -25.65
CA ILE A 45 5.56 -8.52 -24.77
C ILE A 45 5.33 -8.89 -23.31
N ASN A 46 6.41 -9.29 -22.63
CA ASN A 46 6.47 -9.44 -21.19
C ASN A 46 6.48 -8.02 -20.59
N THR A 47 5.30 -7.38 -20.49
CA THR A 47 5.16 -6.11 -19.78
C THR A 47 5.51 -6.39 -18.33
N ALA A 48 6.52 -5.71 -17.80
CA ALA A 48 6.91 -5.84 -16.40
C ALA A 48 5.65 -5.70 -15.53
N MET A 49 5.18 -6.81 -14.95
CA MET A 49 4.12 -6.79 -13.96
C MET A 49 4.65 -5.90 -12.83
N ARG A 50 4.05 -4.72 -12.68
CA ARG A 50 4.32 -3.91 -11.49
C ARG A 50 3.73 -4.66 -10.30
N GLU A 51 4.50 -4.77 -9.23
CA GLU A 51 4.06 -5.41 -8.00
C GLU A 51 2.93 -4.58 -7.38
N PRO A 52 1.87 -5.19 -6.82
CA PRO A 52 0.89 -4.45 -6.04
C PRO A 52 1.58 -3.67 -4.92
N GLN A 53 1.11 -2.46 -4.67
CA GLN A 53 1.66 -1.57 -3.66
C GLN A 53 0.56 -1.10 -2.71
N PHE A 54 0.94 -0.90 -1.45
CA PHE A 54 0.10 -0.25 -0.45
C PHE A 54 0.88 0.91 0.16
N GLU A 55 0.49 2.14 -0.13
CA GLU A 55 1.19 3.35 0.29
C GLU A 55 0.68 3.80 1.66
N ILE A 56 1.59 3.93 2.63
CA ILE A 56 1.29 4.34 4.01
C ILE A 56 2.09 5.57 4.42
N ARG A 57 1.65 6.25 5.48
CA ARG A 57 2.45 7.31 6.09
C ARG A 57 3.70 6.75 6.74
N VAL A 58 4.80 7.51 6.68
CA VAL A 58 6.09 7.13 7.28
C VAL A 58 5.98 6.92 8.80
N VAL A 59 5.05 7.61 9.48
CA VAL A 59 4.81 7.45 10.92
C VAL A 59 4.25 6.07 11.26
N ASP A 60 3.53 5.44 10.33
CA ASP A 60 2.93 4.12 10.51
C ASP A 60 3.86 2.98 10.12
N ALA A 61 4.93 3.28 9.37
CA ALA A 61 5.93 2.31 8.94
C ALA A 61 6.80 1.75 10.10
N ALA A 62 6.72 2.35 11.30
CA ALA A 62 7.45 1.87 12.47
C ALA A 62 7.00 0.44 12.86
N GLY A 63 7.92 -0.52 12.81
CA GLY A 63 7.66 -1.94 13.10
C GLY A 63 7.11 -2.73 11.92
N VAL A 64 7.00 -2.11 10.73
CA VAL A 64 6.66 -2.79 9.48
C VAL A 64 7.96 -3.34 8.85
N GLU A 65 8.00 -4.64 8.59
CA GLU A 65 9.18 -5.34 8.13
C GLU A 65 8.85 -6.34 7.00
N PRO A 66 9.78 -6.54 6.03
CA PRO A 66 9.62 -7.55 5.00
C PRO A 66 9.34 -8.95 5.59
N GLY A 67 8.48 -9.71 4.91
CA GLY A 67 8.03 -11.04 5.32
C GLY A 67 6.76 -11.04 6.17
N GLN A 68 6.27 -9.88 6.62
CA GLN A 68 4.99 -9.77 7.30
C GLN A 68 3.80 -10.02 6.36
N LEU A 69 2.74 -10.59 6.92
CA LEU A 69 1.44 -10.70 6.25
C LEU A 69 0.77 -9.32 6.21
N VAL A 70 0.31 -8.95 5.03
CA VAL A 70 -0.52 -7.77 4.77
C VAL A 70 -1.88 -8.27 4.29
N VAL A 71 -2.94 -7.85 4.97
CA VAL A 71 -4.32 -8.15 4.59
C VAL A 71 -4.97 -6.84 4.16
N VAL A 72 -5.22 -6.68 2.87
CA VAL A 72 -5.89 -5.49 2.32
C VAL A 72 -7.39 -5.71 2.39
N ASP A 73 -8.09 -4.85 3.13
CA ASP A 73 -9.55 -4.91 3.35
C ASP A 73 -10.31 -4.24 2.22
N LEU A 74 -10.16 -4.83 1.02
CA LEU A 74 -10.91 -4.47 -0.17
C LEU A 74 -11.66 -5.69 -0.71
N ALA A 75 -12.63 -5.46 -1.57
CA ALA A 75 -13.25 -6.55 -2.27
C ALA A 75 -12.24 -7.24 -3.21
N LYS A 76 -12.39 -8.55 -3.43
CA LYS A 76 -11.46 -9.31 -4.28
C LYS A 76 -11.36 -8.76 -5.70
N GLN A 77 -12.46 -8.23 -6.24
CA GLN A 77 -12.46 -7.61 -7.58
C GLN A 77 -11.59 -6.35 -7.66
N ASP A 78 -11.38 -5.67 -6.53
CA ASP A 78 -10.55 -4.47 -6.41
C ASP A 78 -9.12 -4.82 -5.96
N GLY A 79 -8.80 -6.11 -5.87
CA GLY A 79 -7.48 -6.62 -5.45
C GLY A 79 -7.31 -6.72 -3.94
N GLY A 80 -8.39 -6.77 -3.15
CA GLY A 80 -8.27 -7.11 -1.73
C GLY A 80 -7.86 -8.56 -1.49
N GLY A 81 -7.27 -8.84 -0.33
CA GLY A 81 -6.81 -10.18 0.04
C GLY A 81 -5.50 -10.19 0.82
N GLN A 82 -4.85 -11.36 0.81
CA GLN A 82 -3.62 -11.61 1.56
C GLN A 82 -2.39 -11.48 0.67
N TYR A 83 -1.40 -10.76 1.20
CA TYR A 83 -0.14 -10.45 0.55
C TYR A 83 1.03 -10.69 1.49
N ASP A 84 2.15 -11.13 0.95
CA ASP A 84 3.42 -11.10 1.67
C ASP A 84 4.13 -9.77 1.36
N LEU A 85 4.58 -9.05 2.39
CA LEU A 85 5.36 -7.82 2.25
C LEU A 85 6.77 -8.14 1.76
N VAL A 86 7.15 -7.66 0.58
CA VAL A 86 8.44 -7.94 -0.05
C VAL A 86 9.51 -6.93 0.38
N LYS A 87 9.16 -5.64 0.36
CA LYS A 87 10.05 -4.53 0.72
C LYS A 87 9.27 -3.26 1.02
N LEU A 88 9.95 -2.30 1.64
CA LEU A 88 9.46 -0.95 1.86
C LEU A 88 10.26 0.01 0.99
N GLU A 89 9.60 0.94 0.31
CA GLU A 89 10.22 1.98 -0.52
C GLU A 89 9.77 3.37 -0.07
N PRO A 90 10.57 4.09 0.74
CA PRO A 90 10.31 5.48 1.07
C PRO A 90 10.53 6.38 -0.16
N ASP A 91 9.61 7.31 -0.41
CA ASP A 91 9.65 8.20 -1.58
C ASP A 91 10.24 9.59 -1.29
N GLY A 92 10.43 9.91 0.00
CA GLY A 92 10.93 11.20 0.49
C GLY A 92 9.86 12.28 0.70
N SER A 93 8.59 11.98 0.44
CA SER A 93 7.46 12.90 0.63
C SER A 93 6.73 12.71 1.97
N GLY A 94 7.14 11.73 2.77
CA GLY A 94 6.45 11.32 3.99
C GLY A 94 5.60 10.06 3.83
N TRP A 95 5.68 9.44 2.65
CA TRP A 95 5.01 8.20 2.31
C TRP A 95 6.01 7.06 2.12
N VAL A 96 5.54 5.84 2.35
CA VAL A 96 6.30 4.61 2.17
C VAL A 96 5.43 3.62 1.41
N ALA A 97 5.91 3.19 0.24
CA ALA A 97 5.26 2.15 -0.53
C ALA A 97 5.63 0.78 0.04
N LEU A 98 4.64 0.03 0.50
CA LEU A 98 4.76 -1.38 0.82
C LEU A 98 4.63 -2.18 -0.47
N ILE A 99 5.69 -2.84 -0.90
CA ILE A 99 5.67 -3.64 -2.12
C ILE A 99 5.22 -5.05 -1.78
N LEU A 100 4.16 -5.50 -2.43
CA LEU A 100 3.41 -6.69 -2.05
C LEU A 100 3.52 -7.79 -3.09
N ARG A 101 3.43 -9.03 -2.63
CA ARG A 101 3.25 -10.21 -3.48
C ARG A 101 1.99 -10.95 -3.08
N ALA A 102 1.11 -11.22 -4.05
CA ALA A 102 -0.10 -11.98 -3.80
C ALA A 102 0.26 -13.38 -3.25
N LYS A 103 -0.41 -13.77 -2.16
CA LYS A 103 -0.25 -15.09 -1.58
C LYS A 103 -1.12 -16.09 -2.34
N ALA A 104 -0.54 -17.21 -2.75
CA ALA A 104 -1.21 -18.28 -3.49
C ALA A 104 -2.19 -19.09 -2.62
#